data_AF-A0AAN9CIV4-F1
#
_entry.id   AF-A0AAN9CIV4-F1
#
_cell.length_a   1.000
_cell.length_b   1.000
_cell.length_c   1.000
_cell.angle_alpha   90.00
_cell.angle_beta   90.00
_cell.angle_gamma   90.00
#
_symmetry.space_group_name_H-M   'P 1'
#
loop_
_entity.id
_entity.type
_entity.pdbx_description
1 polymer ?
#
loop_
_entity_poly.entity_id
_entity_poly.type
_entity_poly.pdbx_seq_one_letter_code
_entity_poly.pdbx_strand_id
1 'polypeptide(L)'
;MDVHAVILLFLLFAEIISSRCLRALQPFMPNVCSEQERVITAEKQPCVQSFTRMVKVWRQGCTGHAWCMDYERRTAYYMGYRQVYRQDFKTTYKCCPGWSQLNTEAGCIYPLCTYGVCFNGGVCTGHVHQLCDCLPGFNGSSCQYGEHKLSELLN
;
A
#
# COMPACT_ATOMS: atom_id res chain seq x y z
N MET A 1 -4.25 -15.58 -45.03
CA MET A 1 -4.55 -14.57 -43.99
C MET A 1 -3.64 -13.39 -44.28
N ASP A 2 -4.23 -12.24 -44.61
CA ASP A 2 -3.48 -11.06 -45.05
C ASP A 2 -2.59 -10.55 -43.91
N VAL A 3 -1.29 -10.45 -44.16
CA VAL A 3 -0.29 -10.00 -43.17
C VAL A 3 -0.63 -8.59 -42.68
N HIS A 4 -1.23 -7.76 -43.53
CA HIS A 4 -1.69 -6.42 -43.15
C HIS A 4 -2.87 -6.48 -42.17
N ALA A 5 -3.79 -7.44 -42.34
CA ALA A 5 -4.90 -7.63 -41.42
C ALA A 5 -4.41 -8.08 -40.03
N VAL A 6 -3.38 -8.93 -39.97
CA VAL A 6 -2.77 -9.35 -38.70
C VAL A 6 -2.05 -8.18 -38.02
N ILE A 7 -1.29 -7.38 -38.77
CA ILE A 7 -0.59 -6.20 -38.24
C ILE A 7 -1.59 -5.17 -37.70
N LEU A 8 -2.67 -4.88 -38.42
CA LEU A 8 -3.71 -3.95 -37.98
C LEU A 8 -4.39 -4.44 -36.71
N LEU A 9 -4.67 -5.74 -36.61
CA LEU A 9 -5.23 -6.34 -35.40
C LEU A 9 -4.29 -6.16 -34.20
N PHE A 10 -2.99 -6.42 -34.37
CA PHE A 10 -1.98 -6.23 -33.33
C PHE A 10 -1.85 -4.77 -32.87
N LEU A 11 -1.90 -3.81 -33.79
CA LEU A 11 -1.84 -2.38 -33.46
C LEU A 11 -3.07 -1.93 -32.67
N LEU A 12 -4.27 -2.36 -33.07
CA LEU A 12 -5.51 -2.07 -32.35
C LEU A 12 -5.51 -2.69 -30.95
N PHE A 13 -5.01 -3.92 -30.80
CA PHE A 13 -4.87 -4.53 -29.48
C PHE A 13 -3.81 -3.84 -28.62
N ALA A 14 -2.71 -3.36 -29.18
CA ALA A 14 -1.69 -2.60 -28.46
C ALA A 14 -2.24 -1.26 -27.92
N GLU A 15 -3.05 -0.55 -28.71
CA GLU A 15 -3.74 0.67 -28.26
C GLU A 15 -4.77 0.38 -27.16
N ILE A 16 -5.51 -0.72 -27.25
CA ILE A 16 -6.45 -1.15 -26.21
C ILE A 16 -5.73 -1.54 -24.91
N ILE A 17 -4.57 -2.22 -25.00
CA ILE A 17 -3.75 -2.58 -23.83
C ILE A 17 -3.15 -1.33 -23.19
N SER A 18 -2.69 -0.37 -23.98
CA SER A 18 -2.20 0.94 -23.49
C SER A 18 -3.29 1.73 -22.78
N SER A 19 -4.52 1.70 -23.32
CA SER A 19 -5.69 2.39 -22.76
C SER A 19 -6.21 1.77 -21.46
N ARG A 20 -5.95 0.48 -21.22
CA ARG A 20 -6.37 -0.25 -20.00
C ARG A 20 -5.35 -0.21 -18.89
N CYS A 21 -4.20 0.45 -19.07
CA CYS A 21 -3.33 0.76 -17.95
C CYS A 21 -4.02 1.83 -17.09
N LEU A 22 -4.61 1.41 -15.97
CA LEU A 22 -5.00 2.34 -14.92
C LEU A 22 -3.72 3.11 -14.54
N ARG A 23 -3.60 4.37 -14.98
CA ARG A 23 -2.39 5.16 -14.76
C ARG A 23 -2.25 5.35 -13.26
N ALA A 24 -1.35 4.58 -12.65
CA ALA A 24 -1.02 4.72 -11.24
C ALA A 24 -0.54 6.15 -11.00
N LEU A 25 -1.05 6.78 -9.94
CA LEU A 25 -0.67 8.14 -9.53
C LEU A 25 0.85 8.24 -9.43
N GLN A 26 1.41 9.32 -9.98
CA GLN A 26 2.84 9.59 -9.99
C GLN A 26 3.17 10.75 -9.06
N PRO A 27 4.38 10.78 -8.46
CA PRO A 27 4.77 11.81 -7.49
C PRO A 27 4.79 13.24 -8.06
N PHE A 28 4.96 13.40 -9.38
CA PHE A 28 5.00 14.70 -10.04
C PHE A 28 3.61 15.26 -10.39
N MET A 29 2.56 14.46 -10.21
CA MET A 29 1.19 14.88 -10.51
C MET A 29 0.63 15.80 -9.42
N PRO A 30 -0.29 16.73 -9.75
CA PRO A 30 -0.85 17.67 -8.79
C PRO A 30 -1.60 16.95 -7.66
N ASN A 31 -1.38 17.43 -6.43
CA ASN A 31 -1.99 16.93 -5.18
C ASN A 31 -1.87 15.42 -4.96
N VAL A 32 -0.75 14.84 -5.41
CA VAL A 32 -0.38 13.46 -5.10
C VAL A 32 0.66 13.45 -3.98
N CYS A 33 0.36 12.71 -2.92
CA CYS A 33 1.21 12.55 -1.75
C CYS A 33 1.77 11.14 -1.69
N SER A 34 3.03 11.00 -1.24
CA SER A 34 3.61 9.70 -0.91
C SER A 34 3.17 9.25 0.47
N GLU A 35 2.69 8.03 0.59
CA GLU A 35 2.34 7.39 1.85
C GLU A 35 3.17 6.12 2.04
N GLN A 36 3.65 5.87 3.27
CA GLN A 36 4.37 4.65 3.59
C GLN A 36 3.39 3.59 4.11
N GLU A 37 3.14 2.58 3.30
CA GLU A 37 2.37 1.41 3.72
C GLU A 37 3.28 0.36 4.34
N ARG A 38 2.95 -0.07 5.56
CA ARG A 38 3.64 -1.17 6.22
C ARG A 38 3.19 -2.50 5.63
N VAL A 39 4.13 -3.22 5.04
CA VAL A 39 3.92 -4.55 4.46
C VAL A 39 4.52 -5.58 5.40
N ILE A 40 3.72 -6.58 5.78
CA ILE A 40 4.18 -7.71 6.61
C ILE A 40 4.33 -8.92 5.70
N THR A 41 5.55 -9.40 5.53
CA THR A 41 5.86 -10.55 4.69
C THR A 41 6.27 -11.74 5.54
N ALA A 42 5.63 -12.88 5.31
CA ALA A 42 6.02 -14.13 5.92
C ALA A 42 7.22 -14.73 5.15
N GLU A 43 8.36 -14.82 5.81
CA GLU A 43 9.59 -15.39 5.27
C GLU A 43 9.89 -16.72 5.97
N LYS A 44 10.40 -17.71 5.22
CA LYS A 44 10.87 -18.98 5.80
C LYS A 44 12.33 -18.84 6.18
N GLN A 45 12.61 -18.83 7.47
CA GLN A 45 13.97 -18.83 7.98
C GLN A 45 14.43 -20.26 8.29
N PRO A 46 15.56 -20.72 7.72
CA PRO A 46 16.12 -22.02 8.06
C PRO A 46 16.61 -22.03 9.52
N CYS A 47 16.37 -23.13 10.21
CA CYS A 47 16.88 -23.38 11.55
C CYS A 47 17.48 -24.79 11.64
N VAL A 48 18.53 -24.93 12.46
CA VAL A 48 19.12 -26.24 12.73
C VAL A 48 18.50 -26.77 14.01
N GLN A 49 18.04 -28.01 13.98
CA GLN A 49 17.58 -28.73 15.15
C GLN A 49 18.50 -29.93 15.38
N SER A 50 18.80 -30.21 16.65
CA SER A 50 19.68 -31.31 17.04
C SER A 50 18.92 -32.32 17.89
N PHE A 51 19.01 -33.58 17.52
CA PHE A 51 18.44 -34.69 18.28
C PHE A 51 19.58 -35.57 18.77
N THR A 52 19.70 -35.68 20.10
CA THR A 52 20.76 -36.47 20.74
C THR A 52 20.14 -37.68 21.42
N ARG A 53 20.68 -38.86 21.16
CA ARG A 53 20.30 -40.10 21.83
C ARG A 53 21.52 -40.92 22.24
N MET A 54 21.37 -41.68 23.33
CA MET A 54 22.33 -42.72 23.68
C MET A 54 22.07 -43.93 22.78
N VAL A 55 23.12 -44.48 22.18
CA VAL A 55 23.06 -45.72 21.41
C VAL A 55 23.93 -46.77 22.06
N LYS A 56 23.51 -48.03 21.96
CA LYS A 56 24.32 -49.16 22.41
C LYS A 56 25.48 -49.36 21.45
N VAL A 57 26.69 -49.46 21.99
CA VAL A 57 27.92 -49.76 21.26
C VAL A 57 28.67 -50.89 21.95
N TRP A 58 29.50 -51.60 21.19
CA TRP A 58 30.40 -52.61 21.74
C TRP A 58 31.80 -52.00 21.90
N ARG A 59 32.28 -51.92 23.14
CA ARG A 59 33.62 -51.41 23.48
C ARG A 59 34.59 -52.56 23.66
N GLN A 60 35.82 -52.40 23.18
CA GLN A 60 36.92 -53.35 23.38
C GLN A 60 37.73 -53.04 24.65
N GLY A 61 38.45 -54.04 25.17
CA GLY A 61 39.43 -53.83 26.25
C GLY A 61 38.79 -53.69 27.62
N CYS A 62 37.68 -54.37 27.86
CA CYS A 62 36.98 -54.34 29.13
C CYS A 62 37.60 -55.32 30.13
N THR A 63 37.52 -55.01 31.43
CA THR A 63 37.99 -55.93 32.48
C THR A 63 37.14 -57.19 32.51
N GLY A 64 37.76 -58.35 32.27
CA GLY A 64 37.11 -59.67 32.33
C GLY A 64 36.46 -60.16 31.03
N HIS A 65 36.28 -59.32 30.01
CA HIS A 65 35.73 -59.70 28.70
C HIS A 65 36.38 -58.88 27.57
N ALA A 66 36.66 -59.51 26.42
CA ALA A 66 37.26 -58.81 25.27
C ALA A 66 36.36 -57.67 24.72
N TRP A 67 35.04 -57.83 24.85
CA TRP A 67 34.02 -56.86 24.43
C TRP A 67 32.96 -56.67 25.52
N CYS A 68 32.52 -55.43 25.74
CA CYS A 68 31.41 -55.13 26.65
C CYS A 68 30.44 -54.11 26.03
N MET A 69 29.17 -54.19 26.45
CA MET A 69 28.13 -53.25 26.02
C MET A 69 28.29 -51.93 26.76
N ASP A 70 28.30 -50.84 26.01
CA ASP A 70 28.41 -49.48 26.51
C ASP A 70 27.43 -48.55 25.77
N TYR A 71 27.28 -47.33 26.26
CA TYR A 71 26.40 -46.33 25.68
C TYR A 71 27.18 -45.11 25.21
N GLU A 72 27.05 -44.80 23.93
CA GLU A 72 27.65 -43.63 23.34
C GLU A 72 26.58 -42.59 22.97
N ARG A 73 26.87 -41.32 23.23
CA ARG A 73 25.99 -40.22 22.83
C ARG A 73 26.18 -39.95 21.34
N ARG A 74 25.12 -40.09 20.55
CA ARG A 74 25.10 -39.69 19.13
C ARG A 74 24.10 -38.57 18.90
N THR A 75 24.54 -37.53 18.20
CA THR A 75 23.75 -36.35 17.85
C THR A 75 23.53 -36.32 16.33
N ALA A 76 22.28 -36.19 15.92
CA ALA A 76 21.89 -35.95 14.53
C ALA A 76 21.40 -34.51 14.37
N TYR A 77 21.81 -33.86 13.30
CA TYR A 77 21.41 -32.50 12.95
C TYR A 77 20.43 -32.56 11.76
N TYR A 78 19.32 -31.82 11.87
CA TYR A 78 18.32 -31.73 10.83
C TYR A 78 17.97 -30.27 10.57
N MET A 79 17.74 -29.95 9.29
CA MET A 79 17.32 -28.62 8.86
C MET A 79 15.80 -28.52 8.98
N GLY A 80 15.34 -27.58 9.79
CA GLY A 80 13.94 -27.15 9.86
C GLY A 80 13.76 -25.77 9.25
N TYR A 81 12.50 -25.36 9.12
CA TYR A 81 12.14 -24.00 8.71
C TYR A 81 11.12 -23.45 9.69
N ARG A 82 11.33 -22.22 10.13
CA ARG A 82 10.34 -21.47 10.90
C ARG A 82 9.83 -20.29 10.07
N GLN A 83 8.56 -19.97 10.24
CA GLN A 83 7.99 -18.77 9.64
C GLN A 83 8.33 -17.56 10.52
N VAL A 84 8.98 -16.58 9.92
CA VAL A 84 9.27 -15.29 10.55
C VAL A 84 8.55 -14.18 9.80
N TYR A 85 8.01 -13.21 10.52
CA TYR A 85 7.34 -12.07 9.92
C TYR A 85 8.32 -10.92 9.81
N ARG A 86 8.58 -10.49 8.58
CA ARG A 86 9.40 -9.32 8.27
C ARG A 86 8.48 -8.13 8.03
N GLN A 87 8.83 -6.99 8.61
CA GLN A 87 8.13 -5.73 8.39
C GLN A 87 8.97 -4.87 7.45
N ASP A 88 8.41 -4.56 6.28
CA ASP A 88 9.00 -3.66 5.31
C ASP A 88 8.03 -2.49 5.04
N PHE A 89 8.53 -1.43 4.40
CA PHE A 89 7.73 -0.26 4.04
C PHE A 89 7.70 -0.11 2.52
N LYS A 90 6.50 0.00 1.96
CA LYS A 90 6.29 0.27 0.55
C LYS A 90 5.75 1.68 0.40
N THR A 91 6.40 2.49 -0.41
CA THR A 91 5.87 3.81 -0.75
C THR A 91 4.77 3.65 -1.78
N THR A 92 3.57 4.13 -1.46
CA THR A 92 2.44 4.22 -2.37
C THR A 92 2.08 5.69 -2.59
N TYR A 93 1.43 5.98 -3.71
CA TYR A 93 1.01 7.34 -4.05
C TYR A 93 -0.51 7.42 -4.04
N LYS A 94 -1.03 8.39 -3.29
CA LYS A 94 -2.46 8.64 -3.13
C LYS A 94 -2.75 10.12 -3.24
N CYS A 95 -4.02 10.48 -3.39
CA CYS A 95 -4.43 11.88 -3.30
C CYS A 95 -4.13 12.42 -1.91
N CYS A 96 -3.58 13.64 -1.86
CA CYS A 96 -3.38 14.35 -0.61
C CYS A 96 -4.73 14.59 0.10
N PRO A 97 -4.74 14.76 1.44
CA PRO A 97 -5.95 15.07 2.18
C PRO A 97 -6.70 16.26 1.56
N GLY A 98 -8.00 16.10 1.32
CA GLY A 98 -8.83 17.13 0.70
C GLY A 98 -8.87 17.10 -0.83
N TRP A 99 -8.24 16.12 -1.49
CA TRP A 99 -8.25 15.99 -2.95
C TRP A 99 -8.69 14.60 -3.42
N SER A 100 -9.25 14.54 -4.62
CA SER A 100 -9.70 13.31 -5.26
C SER A 100 -9.34 13.29 -6.75
N GLN A 101 -9.29 12.08 -7.29
CA GLN A 101 -9.10 11.81 -8.71
C GLN A 101 -10.45 11.43 -9.31
N LEU A 102 -10.81 12.05 -10.44
CA LEU A 102 -11.97 11.66 -11.25
C LEU A 102 -11.48 11.02 -12.56
N ASN A 103 -12.22 10.01 -13.05
CA ASN A 103 -12.09 9.48 -14.41
C ASN A 103 -10.65 9.27 -14.93
N THR A 104 -9.76 8.71 -14.12
CA THR A 104 -8.36 8.37 -14.49
C THR A 104 -7.50 9.55 -14.97
N GLU A 105 -7.83 10.77 -14.53
CA GLU A 105 -7.02 11.95 -14.83
C GLU A 105 -5.60 11.87 -14.23
N ALA A 106 -4.67 12.65 -14.78
CA ALA A 106 -3.31 12.73 -14.27
C ALA A 106 -3.27 13.55 -12.96
N GLY A 107 -3.38 12.87 -11.83
CA GLY A 107 -3.30 13.47 -10.50
C GLY A 107 -4.65 13.64 -9.83
N CYS A 108 -4.67 14.45 -8.77
CA CYS A 108 -5.85 14.69 -7.94
C CYS A 108 -6.26 16.16 -8.07
N ILE A 109 -7.15 16.43 -9.02
CA ILE A 109 -7.49 17.80 -9.44
C ILE A 109 -8.76 18.29 -8.74
N TYR A 110 -9.54 17.39 -8.16
CA TYR A 110 -10.83 17.74 -7.57
C TYR A 110 -10.72 17.89 -6.06
N PRO A 111 -11.09 19.04 -5.49
CA PRO A 111 -11.21 19.18 -4.05
C PRO A 111 -12.34 18.29 -3.51
N LEU A 112 -12.11 17.64 -2.36
CA LEU A 112 -13.12 16.87 -1.66
C LEU A 112 -14.03 17.78 -0.84
N CYS A 113 -15.33 17.52 -0.94
CA CYS A 113 -16.33 18.11 -0.06
C CYS A 113 -16.28 17.46 1.31
N THR A 114 -15.37 17.92 2.17
CA THR A 114 -15.33 17.53 3.59
C THR A 114 -16.09 18.53 4.45
N TYR A 115 -16.44 18.12 5.67
CA TYR A 115 -17.04 19.04 6.65
C TYR A 115 -16.13 20.25 6.89
N GLY A 116 -16.72 21.45 6.96
CA GLY A 116 -15.99 22.70 7.20
C GLY A 116 -15.33 23.34 5.96
N VAL A 117 -15.55 22.79 4.76
CA VAL A 117 -15.06 23.41 3.51
C VAL A 117 -15.92 24.61 3.08
N CYS A 118 -17.24 24.50 3.24
CA CYS A 118 -18.20 25.57 2.99
C CYS A 118 -18.85 25.99 4.32
N PHE A 119 -18.82 27.29 4.62
CA PHE A 119 -19.40 27.89 5.81
C PHE A 119 -20.79 28.47 5.52
N ASN A 120 -21.49 28.90 6.58
CA ASN A 120 -22.74 29.66 6.49
C ASN A 120 -23.84 29.01 5.61
N GLY A 121 -23.92 27.68 5.63
CA GLY A 121 -24.93 26.92 4.87
C GLY A 121 -24.63 26.78 3.38
N GLY A 122 -23.41 27.09 2.93
CA GLY A 122 -22.98 26.87 1.54
C GLY A 122 -22.98 25.39 1.15
N VAL A 123 -23.32 25.10 -0.10
CA VAL A 123 -23.39 23.74 -0.65
C VAL A 123 -22.09 23.43 -1.37
N CYS A 124 -21.43 22.34 -1.00
CA CYS A 124 -20.20 21.92 -1.68
C CYS A 124 -20.55 21.13 -2.96
N THR A 125 -20.13 21.66 -4.11
CA THR A 125 -20.41 21.07 -5.43
C THR A 125 -19.20 20.35 -6.03
N GLY A 126 -18.02 20.51 -5.45
CA GLY A 126 -16.80 19.79 -5.85
C GLY A 126 -16.25 20.20 -7.23
N HIS A 127 -16.66 21.35 -7.77
CA HIS A 127 -16.11 21.88 -9.01
C HIS A 127 -14.71 22.47 -8.79
N VAL A 128 -13.87 22.41 -9.82
CA VAL A 128 -12.46 22.86 -9.77
C VAL A 128 -12.32 24.35 -9.47
N HIS A 129 -13.21 25.18 -10.00
CA HIS A 129 -13.12 26.65 -9.89
C HIS A 129 -14.10 27.28 -8.88
N GLN A 130 -15.15 26.56 -8.49
CA GLN A 130 -16.17 27.05 -7.57
C GLN A 130 -16.60 25.91 -6.66
N LEU A 131 -15.89 25.77 -5.54
CA LEU A 131 -16.06 24.65 -4.62
C LEU A 131 -17.37 24.70 -3.84
N CYS A 132 -17.81 25.92 -3.51
CA CYS A 132 -18.98 26.19 -2.69
C CYS A 132 -19.96 27.11 -3.41
N ASP A 133 -21.24 26.72 -3.38
CA ASP A 133 -22.35 27.58 -3.74
C ASP A 133 -22.86 28.28 -2.47
N CYS A 134 -22.71 29.60 -2.42
CA CYS A 134 -23.04 30.39 -1.25
C CYS A 134 -24.50 30.84 -1.23
N LEU A 135 -25.08 30.88 -0.03
CA LEU A 135 -26.39 31.51 0.18
C LEU A 135 -26.30 33.03 0.02
N PRO A 136 -27.42 33.71 -0.32
CA PRO A 136 -27.44 35.16 -0.45
C PRO A 136 -26.92 35.88 0.79
N GLY A 137 -26.08 36.90 0.59
CA GLY A 137 -25.44 37.64 1.68
C GLY A 137 -24.13 37.04 2.17
N PHE A 138 -23.66 35.92 1.59
CA PHE A 138 -22.35 35.36 1.85
C PHE A 138 -21.50 35.25 0.57
N ASN A 139 -20.19 35.44 0.70
CA ASN A 139 -19.23 35.39 -0.39
C ASN A 139 -17.87 34.81 0.07
N GLY A 140 -16.96 34.59 -0.87
CA GLY A 140 -15.66 33.93 -0.69
C GLY A 140 -15.68 32.47 -1.15
N SER A 141 -14.49 31.91 -1.37
CA SER A 141 -14.32 30.52 -1.87
C SER A 141 -14.96 29.45 -0.97
N SER A 142 -15.14 29.76 0.31
CA SER A 142 -15.74 28.91 1.33
C SER A 142 -17.00 29.53 1.93
N CYS A 143 -17.60 30.55 1.30
CA CYS A 143 -18.73 31.31 1.85
C CYS A 143 -18.48 31.90 3.24
N GLN A 144 -17.22 32.27 3.52
CA GLN A 144 -16.77 32.68 4.85
C GLN A 144 -17.07 34.15 5.18
N TYR A 145 -17.30 34.99 4.17
CA TYR A 145 -17.53 36.42 4.37
C TYR A 145 -19.02 36.71 4.28
N GLY A 146 -19.58 37.37 5.29
CA GLY A 146 -20.92 37.94 5.23
C GLY A 146 -20.87 39.36 4.68
N GLU A 147 -21.78 39.70 3.77
CA GLU A 147 -22.00 41.08 3.35
C GLU A 147 -22.90 41.78 4.37
N HIS A 148 -22.29 42.47 5.32
CA HIS A 148 -23.02 43.38 6.20
C HIS A 148 -23.28 44.69 5.46
N LYS A 149 -24.54 45.13 5.40
CA LYS A 149 -24.83 46.48 4.93
C LYS A 149 -24.23 47.46 5.93
N LEU A 150 -23.53 48.49 5.46
CA LEU A 150 -22.90 49.51 6.31
C LEU A 150 -23.88 50.16 7.30
N SER A 151 -25.19 50.15 6.98
CA SER A 151 -26.27 50.61 7.87
C SER A 151 -26.48 49.76 9.14
N GLU A 152 -26.04 48.51 9.16
CA GLU A 152 -26.19 47.60 10.31
C GLU A 152 -24.99 47.65 11.27
N LEU A 153 -23.84 48.16 10.82
CA LEU A 153 -22.61 48.27 11.62
C LEU A 153 -22.46 49.63 12.32
N LEU A 154 -23.36 50.58 12.04
CA LEU A 154 -23.33 51.95 12.58
C LEU A 154 -24.46 52.25 13.58
N ASN A 155 -25.11 51.20 14.12
CA ASN A 155 -26.02 51.32 15.26
C ASN A 155 -25.39 50.76 16.54
#